data_AF-A0A1B6CX69-F1
#
_entry.id   AF-A0A1B6CX69-F1
#
_cell.length_a   1.000
_cell.length_b   1.000
_cell.length_c   1.000
_cell.angle_alpha   90.00
_cell.angle_beta   90.00
_cell.angle_gamma   90.00
#
_symmetry.space_group_name_H-M   'P 1'
#
loop_
_entity.id
_entity.type
_entity.pdbx_description
1 polymer ?
#
loop_
_entity_poly.entity_id
_entity_poly.type
_entity_poly.pdbx_seq_one_letter_code
_entity_poly.pdbx_strand_id
1 'polypeptide(L)'
;MFKEKFKYYKSKSPPPNLQEVIDFSNIKNAVDKVKRIIISNNNVPTKRFLEVGLKEANQWDVFCLDERPGLRFVRNPFLPIGQRYWIKRCLENYTSKPNQLNLDTLGVLKSDENWWTSCQSF
;
A
#
# COMPACT_ATOMS: atom_id res chain seq x y z
N MET A 1 20.80 12.79 -10.25
CA MET A 1 19.94 11.79 -10.94
C MET A 1 18.82 11.13 -10.09
N PHE A 2 19.00 10.35 -9.01
CA PHE A 2 17.82 9.93 -8.19
C PHE A 2 17.34 11.04 -7.23
N LYS A 3 18.29 11.62 -6.48
CA LYS A 3 18.05 12.65 -5.46
C LYS A 3 17.34 13.90 -6.00
N GLU A 4 17.65 14.32 -7.22
CA GLU A 4 16.96 15.44 -7.89
C GLU A 4 15.50 15.12 -8.17
N LYS A 5 15.20 13.96 -8.78
CA LYS A 5 13.82 13.52 -9.04
C LYS A 5 13.03 13.35 -7.74
N PHE A 6 13.65 12.78 -6.71
CA PHE A 6 13.05 12.70 -5.37
C PHE A 6 12.72 14.08 -4.79
N LYS A 7 13.69 15.03 -4.82
CA LYS A 7 13.48 16.40 -4.34
C LYS A 7 12.39 17.12 -5.13
N TYR A 8 12.35 16.92 -6.45
CA TYR A 8 11.33 17.49 -7.33
C TYR A 8 9.93 17.03 -6.92
N TYR A 9 9.67 15.72 -6.84
CA TYR A 9 8.34 15.21 -6.48
C TYR A 9 7.96 15.45 -5.00
N LYS A 10 8.95 15.69 -4.13
CA LYS A 10 8.72 16.11 -2.73
C LYS A 10 8.38 17.61 -2.59
N SER A 11 8.68 18.43 -3.61
CA SER A 11 8.46 19.88 -3.56
C SER A 11 6.98 20.22 -3.36
N LYS A 12 6.70 21.17 -2.46
CA LYS A 12 5.35 21.71 -2.25
C LYS A 12 5.12 23.03 -2.99
N SER A 13 6.18 23.78 -3.28
CA SER A 13 6.12 25.09 -3.94
C SER A 13 7.37 25.31 -4.82
N PRO A 14 7.24 25.35 -6.15
CA PRO A 14 6.01 25.01 -6.90
C PRO A 14 5.67 23.52 -6.76
N PRO A 15 4.39 23.13 -6.90
CA PRO A 15 4.00 21.73 -6.97
C PRO A 15 4.59 21.08 -8.24
N PRO A 16 5.00 19.81 -8.19
CA PRO A 16 5.56 19.12 -9.34
C PRO A 16 4.49 18.83 -10.40
N ASN A 17 4.91 18.76 -11.65
CA ASN A 17 4.11 18.18 -12.73
C ASN A 17 4.11 16.65 -12.57
N LEU A 18 2.91 16.05 -12.57
CA LEU A 18 2.70 14.62 -12.38
C LEU A 18 2.46 13.85 -13.70
N GLN A 19 2.55 14.50 -14.87
CA GLN A 19 2.32 13.86 -16.18
C GLN A 19 3.23 12.65 -16.44
N GLU A 20 4.46 12.69 -15.93
CA GLU A 20 5.43 11.59 -16.04
C GLU A 20 5.23 10.49 -14.99
N VAL A 21 4.32 10.66 -14.04
CA VAL A 21 4.00 9.64 -13.03
C VAL A 21 3.06 8.61 -13.66
N ILE A 22 3.46 7.34 -13.61
CA ILE A 22 2.65 6.24 -14.13
C ILE A 22 1.41 6.07 -13.25
N ASP A 23 0.23 6.29 -13.83
CA ASP A 23 -1.05 5.94 -13.22
C ASP A 23 -1.53 4.57 -13.72
N PHE A 24 -1.42 3.55 -12.87
CA PHE A 24 -1.90 2.20 -13.19
C PHE A 24 -3.42 2.08 -13.28
N SER A 25 -4.18 3.11 -12.86
CA SER A 25 -5.62 3.20 -13.10
C SER A 25 -5.93 3.68 -14.52
N ASN A 26 -4.99 4.38 -15.17
CA ASN A 26 -5.10 4.90 -16.52
C ASN A 26 -3.76 4.85 -17.25
N ILE A 27 -3.43 3.67 -17.80
CA ILE A 27 -2.14 3.42 -18.45
C ILE A 27 -1.99 4.05 -19.84
N LYS A 28 -2.94 4.89 -20.31
CA LYS A 28 -2.93 5.46 -21.67
C LYS A 28 -1.61 6.19 -22.01
N ASN A 29 -0.98 6.82 -21.02
CA ASN A 29 0.26 7.57 -21.19
C ASN A 29 1.53 6.73 -20.96
N ALA A 30 1.39 5.43 -20.72
CA ALA A 30 2.51 4.54 -20.36
C ALA A 30 2.40 3.15 -21.02
N VAL A 31 1.67 3.04 -22.13
CA VAL A 31 1.42 1.77 -22.84
C VAL A 31 2.72 1.14 -23.35
N ASP A 32 3.71 1.97 -23.67
CA ASP A 32 5.07 1.59 -24.09
C ASP A 32 5.94 1.07 -22.93
N LYS A 33 5.59 1.36 -21.68
CA LYS A 33 6.39 1.03 -20.49
C LYS A 33 5.76 -0.06 -19.62
N VAL A 34 4.45 -0.22 -19.71
CA VAL A 34 3.65 -1.02 -18.78
C VAL A 34 2.81 -2.04 -19.53
N LYS A 35 2.89 -3.30 -19.10
CA LYS A 35 2.06 -4.39 -19.61
C LYS A 35 1.15 -4.93 -18.51
N ARG A 36 -0.14 -5.03 -18.81
CA ARG A 36 -1.09 -5.77 -17.95
C ARG A 36 -0.85 -7.27 -18.15
N ILE A 37 -0.82 -8.00 -17.05
CA ILE A 37 -0.70 -9.45 -17.05
C ILE A 37 -1.92 -10.06 -16.37
N ILE A 38 -2.38 -11.19 -16.92
CA ILE A 38 -3.45 -11.98 -16.33
C ILE A 38 -2.79 -12.97 -15.38
N ILE A 39 -3.22 -12.97 -14.13
CA ILE A 39 -2.85 -13.99 -13.16
C ILE A 39 -4.06 -14.86 -12.86
N SER A 40 -3.85 -16.17 -12.83
CA SER A 40 -4.82 -17.12 -12.33
C SER A 40 -4.13 -17.99 -11.28
N ASN A 41 -4.82 -18.26 -10.18
CA ASN A 41 -4.33 -19.18 -9.17
C ASN A 41 -5.46 -20.10 -8.75
N ASN A 42 -5.57 -21.23 -9.45
CA ASN A 42 -6.60 -22.22 -9.20
C ASN A 42 -6.33 -23.06 -7.94
N ASN A 43 -5.15 -22.91 -7.33
CA ASN A 43 -4.73 -23.69 -6.16
C ASN A 43 -5.14 -23.03 -4.83
N VAL A 44 -5.59 -21.78 -4.84
CA VAL A 44 -6.03 -21.07 -3.63
C VAL A 44 -7.55 -20.97 -3.64
N PRO A 45 -8.27 -21.57 -2.68
CA PRO A 45 -9.72 -21.47 -2.61
C PRO A 45 -10.19 -20.02 -2.43
N THR A 46 -11.28 -19.64 -3.09
CA THR A 46 -11.93 -18.31 -2.95
C THR A 46 -12.08 -17.87 -1.50
N LYS A 47 -12.48 -18.79 -0.61
CA LYS A 47 -12.66 -18.54 0.82
C LYS A 47 -11.42 -17.91 1.46
N ARG A 48 -10.21 -18.33 1.07
CA ARG A 48 -8.94 -17.81 1.62
C ARG A 48 -8.71 -16.34 1.26
N PHE A 49 -9.12 -15.91 0.07
CA PHE A 49 -9.06 -14.49 -0.30
C PHE A 49 -10.04 -13.66 0.53
N LEU A 50 -11.27 -14.15 0.69
CA LEU A 50 -12.32 -13.46 1.46
C LEU A 50 -11.95 -13.34 2.95
N GLU A 51 -11.34 -14.37 3.54
CA GLU A 51 -10.85 -14.38 4.93
C GLU A 51 -9.88 -13.24 5.23
N VAL A 52 -9.11 -12.79 4.24
CA VAL A 52 -8.17 -11.66 4.36
C VAL A 52 -8.67 -10.38 3.66
N GLY A 53 -9.93 -10.36 3.22
CA GLY A 53 -10.56 -9.20 2.59
C GLY A 53 -10.03 -8.86 1.19
N LEU A 54 -9.56 -9.86 0.44
CA LEU A 54 -9.11 -9.73 -0.94
C LEU A 54 -10.17 -10.22 -1.94
N LYS A 55 -10.11 -9.69 -3.16
CA LYS A 55 -10.74 -10.25 -4.35
C LYS A 55 -10.01 -11.53 -4.77
N GLU A 56 -10.64 -12.38 -5.57
CA GLU A 56 -9.95 -13.53 -6.16
C GLU A 56 -8.83 -13.08 -7.11
N ALA A 57 -7.78 -13.89 -7.27
CA ALA A 57 -6.60 -13.54 -8.05
C ALA A 57 -6.91 -13.18 -9.52
N ASN A 58 -7.87 -13.87 -10.14
CA ASN A 58 -8.33 -13.60 -11.51
C ASN A 58 -9.00 -12.21 -11.67
N GLN A 59 -9.42 -11.57 -10.58
CA GLN A 59 -10.00 -10.22 -10.57
C GLN A 59 -8.95 -9.13 -10.34
N TRP A 60 -7.67 -9.49 -10.16
CA TRP A 60 -6.62 -8.52 -9.87
C TRP A 60 -6.10 -7.89 -11.16
N ASP A 61 -5.86 -6.59 -11.08
CA ASP A 61 -5.15 -5.87 -12.12
C ASP A 61 -3.67 -5.84 -11.79
N VAL A 62 -2.91 -6.69 -12.46
CA VAL A 62 -1.47 -6.82 -12.26
C VAL A 62 -0.74 -6.28 -13.47
N PHE A 63 0.30 -5.50 -13.23
CA PHE A 63 1.09 -4.83 -14.24
C PHE A 63 2.58 -5.11 -14.03
N CYS A 64 3.33 -5.19 -15.12
CA CYS A 64 4.78 -5.26 -15.15
C CYS A 64 5.35 -4.05 -15.90
N LEU A 65 6.57 -3.64 -15.52
CA LEU A 65 7.32 -2.63 -16.25
C LEU A 65 8.38 -3.32 -17.10
N ASP A 66 8.42 -3.01 -18.39
CA ASP A 66 9.34 -3.66 -19.34
C ASP A 66 10.82 -3.46 -18.96
N GLU A 67 11.16 -2.26 -18.50
CA GLU A 67 12.51 -1.91 -18.06
C GLU A 67 12.89 -2.47 -16.67
N ARG A 68 11.93 -3.07 -15.95
CA ARG A 68 12.14 -3.59 -14.58
C ARG A 68 11.61 -5.03 -14.45
N PRO A 69 12.28 -6.01 -15.09
CA PRO A 69 11.90 -7.42 -14.96
C PRO A 69 11.82 -7.84 -13.49
N GLY A 70 10.76 -8.56 -13.14
CA GLY A 70 10.50 -9.02 -11.77
C GLY A 70 9.67 -8.06 -10.91
N LEU A 71 9.58 -6.77 -11.26
CA LEU A 71 8.69 -5.85 -10.56
C LEU A 71 7.24 -6.04 -11.01
N ARG A 72 6.34 -6.25 -10.04
CA ARG A 72 4.90 -6.38 -10.27
C ARG A 72 4.15 -5.33 -9.47
N PHE A 73 3.24 -4.62 -10.13
CA PHE A 73 2.32 -3.70 -9.49
C PHE A 73 0.92 -4.32 -9.46
N VAL A 74 0.34 -4.50 -8.28
CA VAL A 74 -1.04 -5.02 -8.12
C VAL A 74 -1.94 -3.86 -7.73
N ARG A 75 -2.83 -3.44 -8.62
CA ARG A 75 -3.76 -2.35 -8.38
C ARG A 75 -4.91 -2.84 -7.52
N ASN A 76 -5.02 -2.26 -6.32
CA ASN A 76 -6.04 -2.50 -5.29
C ASN A 76 -6.78 -3.87 -5.40
N PRO A 77 -6.15 -4.95 -4.90
CA PRO A 77 -6.78 -6.27 -4.86
C PRO A 77 -7.78 -6.43 -3.72
N PHE A 78 -7.98 -5.41 -2.87
CA PHE A 78 -8.79 -5.51 -1.67
C PHE A 78 -10.28 -5.27 -1.95
N LEU A 79 -11.12 -5.92 -1.15
CA LEU A 79 -12.49 -5.52 -0.91
C LEU A 79 -12.51 -4.27 0.00
N PRO A 80 -13.54 -3.40 -0.08
CA PRO A 80 -13.62 -2.21 0.78
C PRO A 80 -13.54 -2.54 2.29
N ILE A 81 -14.15 -3.65 2.71
CA ILE A 81 -14.08 -4.11 4.10
C ILE A 81 -12.66 -4.56 4.49
N GLY A 82 -11.94 -5.21 3.57
CA GLY A 82 -10.56 -5.65 3.78
C GLY A 82 -9.62 -4.47 4.01
N GLN A 83 -9.74 -3.41 3.21
CA GLN A 83 -8.94 -2.19 3.42
C GLN A 83 -9.15 -1.60 4.81
N ARG A 84 -10.42 -1.43 5.23
CA ARG A 84 -10.76 -0.91 6.57
C ARG A 84 -10.21 -1.80 7.68
N TYR A 85 -10.34 -3.11 7.52
CA TYR A 85 -9.80 -4.09 8.45
C TYR A 85 -8.28 -3.93 8.61
N TRP A 86 -7.54 -3.89 7.50
CA TRP A 86 -6.08 -3.76 7.56
C TRP A 86 -5.61 -2.38 8.04
N ILE A 87 -6.32 -1.30 7.70
CA ILE A 87 -6.06 0.03 8.26
C ILE A 87 -6.20 0.00 9.79
N LYS A 88 -7.30 -0.54 10.31
CA LYS A 88 -7.53 -0.67 11.75
C LYS A 88 -6.45 -1.51 12.42
N ARG A 89 -6.11 -2.68 11.84
CA ARG A 89 -5.01 -3.53 12.31
C ARG A 89 -3.70 -2.77 12.45
N CYS A 90 -3.34 -1.95 11.47
CA CYS A 90 -2.11 -1.16 11.50
C CYS A 90 -2.11 -0.06 12.57
N LEU A 91 -3.27 0.56 12.84
CA LEU A 91 -3.37 1.67 13.79
C LEU A 91 -3.57 1.21 15.24
N GLU A 92 -4.23 0.07 15.46
CA GLU A 92 -4.61 -0.42 16.79
C GLU A 92 -3.79 -1.65 17.21
N ASN A 93 -3.78 -2.70 16.39
CA ASN A 93 -3.22 -3.98 16.81
C ASN A 93 -1.71 -4.04 16.65
N TYR A 94 -1.16 -3.50 15.55
CA TYR A 94 0.29 -3.49 15.31
C TYR A 94 1.03 -2.43 16.11
N THR A 95 0.32 -1.44 16.62
CA THR A 95 0.85 -0.45 17.56
C THR A 95 0.85 -0.97 19.01
N SER A 96 0.13 -2.05 19.29
CA SER A 96 0.09 -2.67 20.62
C SER A 96 1.33 -3.51 20.90
N LYS A 97 1.71 -3.59 22.18
CA LYS A 97 2.77 -4.49 22.66
C LYS A 97 2.42 -5.95 22.31
N PRO A 98 3.42 -6.79 21.98
CA PRO A 98 4.87 -6.58 22.16
C PRO A 98 5.57 -5.88 20.99
N ASN A 99 4.86 -5.37 19.99
CA ASN A 99 5.50 -4.70 18.86
C ASN A 99 6.20 -3.40 19.33
N GLN A 100 7.38 -3.14 18.77
CA GLN A 100 8.16 -1.95 19.07
C GLN A 100 7.75 -0.79 18.16
N LEU A 101 7.59 0.38 18.75
CA LEU A 101 7.33 1.63 18.06
C LEU A 101 8.54 2.56 18.16
N ASN A 102 8.68 3.46 17.19
CA ASN A 102 9.62 4.58 17.32
C ASN A 102 9.27 5.52 18.50
N LEU A 103 8.03 5.48 18.98
CA LEU A 103 7.59 6.22 20.18
C LEU A 103 8.17 5.64 21.47
N ASP A 104 8.48 4.35 21.50
CA ASP A 104 9.02 3.69 22.69
C ASP A 104 10.38 4.27 23.08
N THR A 105 11.24 4.54 22.09
CA THR A 105 12.56 5.14 22.31
C THR A 105 12.51 6.58 22.81
N LEU A 106 11.38 7.26 22.63
CA LEU A 106 11.18 8.64 23.05
C LEU A 106 10.45 8.75 24.39
N GLY A 107 9.97 7.64 24.95
CA GLY A 107 9.18 7.63 26.19
C GLY A 107 7.87 8.41 26.10
N VAL A 108 7.30 8.54 24.89
CA VAL A 108 6.08 9.34 24.65
C VAL A 108 4.86 8.71 25.30
N LEU A 109 4.78 7.39 25.31
CA LEU A 109 3.74 6.62 25.99
C LEU A 109 4.31 6.08 27.29
N LYS A 110 3.53 6.15 28.37
CA LYS A 110 3.88 5.42 29.61
C LYS A 110 3.85 3.91 29.37
N SER A 111 4.48 3.15 30.24
CA SER A 111 4.58 1.68 30.13
C SER A 111 3.23 0.96 30.07
N ASP A 112 2.18 1.57 30.64
CA ASP A 112 0.81 1.08 30.70
C ASP A 112 -0.13 1.73 29.66
N GLU A 113 0.35 2.71 28.90
CA GLU A 113 -0.46 3.43 27.91
C GLU A 113 -0.40 2.76 26.54
N ASN A 114 -1.56 2.66 25.87
CA ASN A 114 -1.68 2.15 24.51
C ASN A 114 -1.93 3.31 23.53
N TRP A 115 -1.18 3.33 22.43
CA TRP A 115 -1.30 4.35 21.38
C TRP A 115 -2.76 4.60 20.95
N TRP A 116 -3.51 3.52 20.66
CA TRP A 116 -4.85 3.63 20.12
C TRP A 116 -5.84 4.25 21.10
N THR A 117 -5.81 3.81 22.37
CA THR A 117 -6.66 4.37 23.42
C THR A 117 -6.31 5.81 23.73
N SER A 118 -5.01 6.16 23.71
CA SER A 118 -4.56 7.54 23.91
C SER A 118 -5.08 8.47 22.81
N CYS A 119 -5.12 8.03 21.55
CA CYS A 119 -5.70 8.83 20.46
C CYS A 119 -7.22 9.04 20.57
N GLN A 120 -7.94 8.18 21.28
CA GLN A 120 -9.39 8.29 21.46
C GLN A 120 -9.81 9.19 22.63
N SER A 121 -8.84 9.65 23.43
CA SER A 121 -9.08 10.43 24.65
C SER A 121 -9.15 11.95 24.42
N PHE A 122 -9.21 12.39 23.15
CA PHE A 122 -9.30 13.80 22.72
C PHE A 122 -10.67 14.16 22.19
#